data_AF-A0A3D0KTJ9-F1
#
_entry.id   AF-A0A3D0KTJ9-F1
#
_cell.length_a   1.000
_cell.length_b   1.000
_cell.length_c   1.000
_cell.angle_alpha   90.00
_cell.angle_beta   90.00
_cell.angle_gamma   90.00
#
_symmetry.space_group_name_H-M   'P 1'
#
loop_
_entity.id
_entity.type
_entity.pdbx_description
1 polymer ?
#
loop_
_entity_poly.entity_id
_entity_poly.type
_entity_poly.pdbx_seq_one_letter_code
_entity_poly.pdbx_strand_id
1 'polypeptide(L)' 'MNWTTYLDDHQSRFIQDLADFIAIPSVSAQDEHFDDVVRAGEWVVSRLVKAGITNARMMQTETHPV' A
#
# COMPACT_ATOMS: atom_id res chain seq x y z
N MET A 1 -11.20 -22.16 12.50
CA MET A 1 -9.91 -21.73 11.92
C MET A 1 -9.20 -20.86 12.94
N ASN A 2 -7.96 -21.18 13.28
CA ASN A 2 -7.13 -20.31 14.11
C ASN A 2 -6.49 -19.25 13.21
N TRP A 3 -6.22 -18.06 13.74
CA TRP A 3 -5.58 -16.98 13.00
C TRP A 3 -4.17 -17.37 12.53
N THR A 4 -3.46 -18.24 13.26
CA THR A 4 -2.14 -18.74 12.84
C THR A 4 -2.20 -19.56 11.55
N THR A 5 -3.15 -20.49 11.44
CA THR A 5 -3.35 -21.29 10.21
C THR A 5 -3.65 -20.41 9.01
N TYR A 6 -4.46 -19.35 9.19
CA TYR A 6 -4.71 -18.37 8.14
C TYR A 6 -3.43 -17.63 7.73
N LEU A 7 -2.55 -17.28 8.68
CA LEU A 7 -1.28 -16.64 8.34
C LEU A 7 -0.37 -17.57 7.54
N ASP A 8 -0.26 -18.84 7.95
CA ASP A 8 0.55 -19.84 7.25
C ASP A 8 0.04 -20.10 5.83
N ASP A 9 -1.27 -20.31 5.68
CA ASP A 9 -1.93 -20.61 4.39
C ASP A 9 -1.84 -19.44 3.39
N HIS A 10 -1.71 -18.21 3.88
CA HIS A 10 -1.69 -17.00 3.05
C HIS A 10 -0.33 -16.29 3.00
N GLN A 11 0.71 -16.84 3.64
CA GLN A 11 2.04 -16.22 3.73
C GLN A 11 2.60 -15.81 2.36
N SER A 12 2.52 -16.68 1.35
CA SER A 12 3.02 -16.37 0.00
C SER A 12 2.34 -15.15 -0.62
N ARG A 13 1.02 -15.00 -0.41
CA ARG A 13 0.29 -13.82 -0.86
C ARG A 13 0.78 -12.57 -0.14
N PHE A 14 1.02 -12.63 1.16
CA PHE A 14 1.49 -11.46 1.92
C PHE A 14 2.89 -11.02 1.50
N ILE A 15 3.78 -11.98 1.23
CA ILE A 15 5.12 -11.67 0.69
C ILE A 15 4.99 -11.05 -0.71
N GLN A 16 4.11 -11.55 -1.56
CA GLN A 16 3.88 -10.96 -2.88
C GLN A 16 3.29 -9.55 -2.78
N ASP A 17 2.30 -9.33 -1.92
CA ASP A 17 1.72 -8.01 -1.67
C ASP A 17 2.80 -7.01 -1.22
N LEU A 18 3.70 -7.43 -0.33
CA LEU A 18 4.83 -6.62 0.12
C LEU A 18 5.81 -6.34 -1.04
N ALA A 19 6.16 -7.36 -1.82
CA ALA A 19 7.05 -7.23 -2.97
C ALA A 19 6.49 -6.25 -4.02
N ASP A 20 5.19 -6.33 -4.31
CA ASP A 20 4.50 -5.43 -5.23
C ASP A 20 4.52 -3.99 -4.72
N PHE A 21 4.36 -3.79 -3.40
CA PHE A 21 4.37 -2.46 -2.80
C PHE A 21 5.78 -1.83 -2.82
N ILE A 22 6.81 -2.57 -2.39
CA ILE A 22 8.19 -2.03 -2.35
C ILE A 22 8.81 -1.85 -3.74
N ALA A 23 8.23 -2.44 -4.78
CA ALA A 23 8.66 -2.24 -6.16
C ALA A 23 8.27 -0.86 -6.72
N ILE A 24 7.39 -0.12 -6.02
CA ILE A 24 7.04 1.26 -6.38
C ILE A 24 8.19 2.17 -5.91
N PRO A 25 8.89 2.91 -6.79
CA PRO A 25 10.01 3.75 -6.41
C PRO A 25 9.55 5.09 -5.81
N SER A 26 8.70 5.04 -4.77
CA SER A 26 8.08 6.20 -4.13
C SER A 26 9.04 6.96 -3.21
N VAL A 27 9.98 7.72 -3.80
CA VAL A 27 10.99 8.50 -3.05
C VAL A 27 10.53 9.95 -2.91
N SER A 28 9.93 10.31 -1.76
CA SER A 28 9.36 11.64 -1.50
C SER A 28 10.37 12.80 -1.41
N ALA A 29 11.68 12.50 -1.38
CA ALA A 29 12.73 13.52 -1.39
C ALA A 29 13.16 13.91 -2.81
N GLN A 30 12.60 13.26 -3.84
CA GLN A 30 12.93 13.47 -5.25
C GLN A 30 11.65 13.79 -6.02
N ASP A 31 11.53 15.01 -6.52
CA ASP A 31 10.31 15.49 -7.22
C ASP A 31 9.96 14.62 -8.44
N GLU A 32 10.97 14.02 -9.09
CA GLU A 32 10.80 13.08 -10.22
C GLU A 32 9.97 11.84 -9.87
N HIS A 33 9.88 11.49 -8.59
CA HIS A 33 9.13 10.34 -8.07
C HIS A 33 7.77 10.74 -7.48
N PHE A 34 7.28 11.96 -7.72
CA PHE A 34 6.00 12.41 -7.20
C PHE A 34 4.85 11.46 -7.59
N ASP A 35 4.77 11.06 -8.86
CA ASP A 35 3.73 10.14 -9.34
C ASP A 35 3.86 8.74 -8.72
N ASP A 36 5.09 8.30 -8.42
CA ASP A 36 5.33 7.04 -7.72
C ASP A 36 4.85 7.10 -6.26
N VAL A 37 5.02 8.25 -5.59
CA VAL A 37 4.48 8.49 -4.24
C VAL A 37 2.96 8.46 -4.25
N VAL A 38 2.32 9.09 -5.24
CA VAL A 38 0.86 9.02 -5.42
C VAL A 38 0.43 7.57 -5.61
N ARG A 39 1.08 6.83 -6.51
CA ARG A 39 0.79 5.43 -6.81
C ARG A 39 0.95 4.52 -5.58
N ALA A 40 1.98 4.74 -4.76
CA ALA A 40 2.17 4.01 -3.52
C ALA A 40 1.02 4.27 -2.53
N GLY A 41 0.59 5.52 -2.38
CA GLY A 41 -0.57 5.88 -1.57
C GLY A 41 -1.86 5.20 -2.05
N GLU A 42 -2.14 5.24 -3.35
CA GLU A 42 -3.29 4.57 -3.94
C GLU A 42 -3.27 3.05 -3.74
N TRP A 43 -2.10 2.43 -3.83
CA TRP A 43 -1.91 1.01 -3.53
C TRP A 43 -2.31 0.70 -2.09
N VAL A 44 -1.87 1.51 -1.12
CA VAL A 44 -2.21 1.35 0.30
C VAL A 44 -3.70 1.50 0.52
N VAL A 45 -4.33 2.55 -0.04
CA VAL A 45 -5.79 2.76 0.06
C VAL A 45 -6.54 1.54 -0.48
N SER A 46 -6.16 1.06 -1.67
CA SER A 46 -6.76 -0.14 -2.28
C SER A 46 -6.60 -1.37 -1.39
N ARG A 47 -5.43 -1.56 -0.77
CA ARG A 47 -5.17 -2.68 0.13
C ARG A 47 -6.02 -2.60 1.40
N LEU A 48 -6.16 -1.43 2.00
CA LEU A 48 -7.00 -1.20 3.19
C LEU A 48 -8.48 -1.44 2.87
N VAL A 49 -8.98 -0.96 1.73
CA VAL A 49 -10.35 -1.22 1.27
C VAL A 49 -10.60 -2.71 1.09
N LYS A 50 -9.69 -3.44 0.43
CA LYS A 50 -9.77 -4.91 0.28
C LYS A 50 -9.78 -5.65 1.63
N ALA A 51 -9.14 -5.09 2.66
CA ALA A 51 -9.15 -5.63 4.01
C ALA A 51 -10.43 -5.30 4.81
N GLY A 52 -11.36 -4.54 4.23
CA GLY A 52 -12.63 -4.17 4.85
C GLY A 52 -12.67 -2.78 5.49
N ILE A 53 -11.62 -1.96 5.35
CA ILE A 53 -11.60 -0.59 5.85
C ILE A 53 -12.32 0.31 4.84
N THR A 54 -13.49 0.82 5.22
CA THR A 54 -14.40 1.52 4.29
C THR A 54 -14.10 3.01 4.09
N ASN A 55 -13.28 3.62 4.95
CA ASN A 55 -12.99 5.06 4.93
C ASN A 55 -11.50 5.38 4.64
N ALA A 56 -10.78 4.45 4.02
CA ALA A 56 -9.43 4.71 3.53
C ALA A 56 -9.50 5.64 2.31
N ARG A 57 -8.72 6.72 2.31
CA ARG A 57 -8.67 7.72 1.23
C ARG A 57 -7.31 8.42 1.21
N MET A 58 -6.91 8.89 0.03
CA MET A 58 -5.80 9.84 -0.10
C MET A 58 -6.22 11.22 0.39
N MET A 59 -5.35 11.90 1.12
CA MET A 59 -5.52 13.28 1.53
C MET A 59 -4.49 14.14 0.79
N GLN A 60 -4.98 15.04 -0.07
CA GLN A 60 -4.08 15.99 -0.75
C GLN A 60 -3.42 16.91 0.29
N THR A 61 -2.11 17.11 0.14
CA THR A 61 -1.38 18.17 0.84
C THR A 61 -0.69 19.07 -0.19
N GLU A 62 -0.23 20.23 0.26
CA GLU A 62 0.39 21.23 -0.62
C GLU A 62 1.67 20.73 -1.33
N THR A 63 2.32 19.69 -0.82
CA THR A 63 3.54 19.14 -1.42
C THR A 63 3.44 17.66 -1.76
N HIS A 64 3.03 16.80 -0.83
CA HIS A 64 2.94 15.35 -1.06
C HIS A 64 1.65 14.78 -0.48
N PRO A 65 0.83 14.05 -1.24
CA PRO A 65 -0.40 13.48 -0.70
C PRO A 65 -0.08 12.49 0.43
N VAL A 66 -0.86 12.55 1.52
CA VAL A 66 -0.76 11.70 2.72
C VAL A 66 -1.91 10.70 2.74
#